data_AF-A0A969FB70-F1
#
_entry.id   AF-A0A969FB70-F1
#
_cell.length_a   1.000
_cell.length_b   1.000
_cell.length_c   1.000
_cell.angle_alpha   90.00
_cell.angle_beta   90.00
_cell.angle_gamma   90.00
#
_symmetry.space_group_name_H-M   'P 1'
#
loop_
_entity.id
_entity.type
_entity.pdbx_description
1 polymer ?
#
loop_
_entity_poly.entity_id
_entity_poly.type
_entity_poly.pdbx_seq_one_letter_code
_entity_poly.pdbx_strand_id
1 'polypeptide(L)'
;CSPRTIYRDLDALSMSGVPVYAERGPQGGCMLMESYRTNLTGLKEDEVRALFMFTVPGLLADLGAEKAGENALLKLTAALPAPFQQDAQRIQPGCF
;
A
#
# COMPACT_ATOMS: atom_id res chain seq x y z
N CYS A 1 0.12 -25.24 -9.17
CA CYS A 1 -0.23 -24.28 -10.24
C CYS A 1 0.01 -24.91 -11.61
N SER A 2 -0.94 -24.79 -12.54
CA SER A 2 -0.69 -25.14 -13.95
C SER A 2 -0.14 -23.91 -14.70
N PRO A 3 0.60 -24.09 -15.82
CA PRO A 3 1.02 -22.96 -16.66
C PRO A 3 -0.15 -22.09 -17.13
N ARG A 4 -1.31 -22.70 -17.41
CA ARG A 4 -2.53 -21.97 -17.77
C ARG A 4 -3.03 -21.05 -16.64
N THR A 5 -2.92 -21.50 -15.39
CA THR A 5 -3.31 -20.69 -14.23
C THR A 5 -2.41 -19.46 -14.10
N ILE A 6 -1.10 -19.63 -14.32
CA ILE A 6 -0.12 -18.53 -14.25
C ILE A 6 -0.43 -17.45 -15.28
N TYR A 7 -0.65 -17.81 -16.54
CA TYR A 7 -0.95 -16.83 -17.59
C TYR A 7 -2.29 -16.11 -17.35
N ARG A 8 -3.32 -16.83 -16.90
CA ARG A 8 -4.61 -16.20 -16.57
C ARG A 8 -4.48 -15.19 -15.43
N ASP A 9 -3.70 -15.51 -14.41
CA ASP A 9 -3.51 -14.62 -13.26
C ASP A 9 -2.65 -13.41 -13.65
N LEU A 10 -1.67 -13.56 -14.55
CA LEU A 10 -0.92 -12.44 -15.12
C LEU A 10 -1.80 -11.51 -15.96
N ASP A 11 -2.69 -12.06 -16.78
CA ASP A 11 -3.66 -11.27 -17.54
C ASP A 11 -4.58 -10.49 -16.59
N ALA A 12 -5.06 -11.13 -15.52
CA ALA A 12 -5.89 -10.47 -14.49
C ALA A 12 -5.15 -9.35 -13.75
N LEU A 13 -3.86 -9.54 -13.44
CA LEU A 13 -3.02 -8.51 -12.85
C LEU A 13 -2.83 -7.34 -13.82
N SER A 14 -2.52 -7.61 -15.09
CA SER A 14 -2.37 -6.57 -16.10
C SER A 14 -3.68 -5.79 -16.30
N MET A 15 -4.84 -6.47 -16.32
CA MET A 15 -6.14 -5.82 -16.45
C MET A 15 -6.53 -4.99 -15.22
N SER A 16 -6.01 -5.30 -14.04
CA SER A 16 -6.21 -4.49 -12.84
C SER A 16 -5.22 -3.32 -12.72
N GLY A 17 -4.37 -3.11 -13.73
CA GLY A 17 -3.42 -2.00 -13.78
C GLY A 17 -2.13 -2.27 -12.99
N VAL A 18 -1.89 -3.51 -12.56
CA VAL A 18 -0.63 -3.91 -11.93
C VAL A 18 0.43 -4.10 -13.03
N PRO A 19 1.55 -3.33 -13.03
CA PRO A 19 2.53 -3.35 -14.09
C PRO A 19 3.46 -4.57 -13.97
N VAL A 20 2.99 -5.69 -14.49
CA VAL A 20 3.75 -6.93 -14.64
C VAL A 20 4.38 -7.02 -16.03
N TYR A 21 5.59 -7.58 -16.13
CA TYR A 21 6.26 -7.90 -17.39
C TYR A 21 6.87 -9.30 -17.35
N ALA A 22 7.05 -9.91 -18.53
CA ALA A 22 7.69 -11.21 -18.67
C ALA A 22 9.06 -11.06 -19.32
N GLU A 23 10.10 -11.53 -18.64
CA GLU A 23 11.46 -11.61 -19.16
C GLU A 23 11.73 -13.02 -19.70
N ARG A 24 12.32 -13.12 -20.90
CA ARG A 24 12.69 -14.40 -21.51
C ARG A 24 14.14 -14.76 -21.19
N GLY A 25 14.41 -16.02 -20.86
CA GLY A 25 15.76 -16.56 -20.70
C GLY A 25 15.87 -17.57 -19.56
N PRO A 26 17.06 -18.15 -19.31
CA PRO A 26 17.30 -19.10 -18.21
C PRO A 26 17.06 -18.51 -16.81
N GLN A 27 17.18 -17.18 -16.68
CA GLN A 27 16.86 -16.39 -15.47
C GLN A 27 15.57 -15.57 -15.65
N GLY A 28 14.84 -15.81 -16.74
CA GLY A 28 13.61 -15.10 -17.05
C GLY A 28 12.45 -15.50 -16.13
N GLY A 29 11.37 -14.75 -16.18
CA GLY A 29 10.23 -14.94 -15.30
C GLY A 29 9.21 -13.82 -15.46
N CYS A 30 8.22 -13.80 -14.58
CA CYS A 30 7.26 -12.70 -14.52
C CYS A 30 7.63 -11.81 -13.34
N MET A 31 7.78 -10.52 -13.60
CA MET A 31 8.30 -9.54 -12.66
C MET A 31 7.37 -8.32 -12.59
N LEU A 32 7.38 -7.62 -11.45
CA LEU A 32 6.77 -6.30 -11.31
C LEU A 32 7.78 -5.24 -11.74
N MET A 33 7.31 -4.12 -12.29
CA MET A 33 8.15 -2.95 -12.53
C MET A 33 8.85 -2.53 -11.23
N GLU A 34 10.17 -2.30 -11.27
CA GLU A 34 11.02 -2.03 -10.08
C GLU A 34 10.47 -0.90 -9.19
N SER A 35 9.88 0.11 -9.82
CA SER A 35 9.30 1.28 -9.15
C SER A 35 7.84 1.09 -8.71
N TYR A 36 7.22 -0.06 -8.96
CA TYR A 36 5.84 -0.30 -8.61
C TYR A 36 5.69 -0.38 -7.09
N ARG A 37 5.07 0.64 -6.53
CA ARG A 37 4.58 0.69 -5.16
C ARG A 37 3.08 0.94 -5.19
N THR A 38 2.38 0.38 -4.20
CA THR A 38 0.96 0.68 -3.97
C THR A 38 0.86 2.13 -3.54
N ASN A 39 0.75 3.04 -4.49
CA ASN A 39 0.60 4.46 -4.23
C ASN A 39 -0.90 4.77 -4.15
N LEU A 40 -1.34 5.44 -3.08
CA LEU A 40 -2.70 5.96 -2.95
C LEU A 40 -2.87 7.23 -3.80
N THR A 41 -2.64 7.13 -5.11
CA THR A 41 -2.61 8.27 -6.06
C THR A 41 -3.95 8.98 -6.29
N GLY A 42 -5.01 8.54 -5.60
CA GLY A 42 -6.34 9.16 -5.68
C GLY A 42 -6.74 9.99 -4.45
N LEU A 43 -5.95 9.97 -3.37
CA LEU A 43 -6.30 10.69 -2.14
C LEU A 43 -5.82 12.14 -2.19
N LYS A 44 -6.70 13.05 -1.81
CA LYS A 44 -6.38 14.47 -1.56
C LYS A 44 -5.81 14.65 -0.14
N GLU A 45 -5.10 15.74 0.08
CA GLU A 45 -4.44 16.05 1.36
C GLU A 45 -5.41 16.02 2.56
N ASP A 46 -6.64 16.52 2.37
CA ASP A 46 -7.71 16.51 3.37
C ASP A 46 -8.23 15.10 3.65
N GLU A 47 -8.35 14.25 2.63
CA GLU A 47 -8.72 12.84 2.78
C GLU A 47 -7.64 12.05 3.53
N VAL A 48 -6.37 12.31 3.24
CA VAL A 48 -5.22 11.73 3.99
C VAL A 48 -5.25 12.19 5.45
N ARG A 49 -5.44 13.48 5.69
CA ARG A 49 -5.49 14.04 7.05
C ARG A 49 -6.67 13.46 7.85
N ALA A 50 -7.83 13.29 7.23
CA ALA A 50 -8.99 12.66 7.85
C ALA A 50 -8.72 11.20 8.24
N LEU A 51 -8.02 10.44 7.40
CA LEU A 51 -7.64 9.05 7.70
C LEU A 51 -6.73 8.95 8.94
N PHE A 52 -5.75 9.84 9.10
CA PHE A 52 -4.89 9.86 10.28
C PHE A 52 -5.60 10.35 11.55
N MET A 53 -6.56 11.28 11.42
CA MET A 53 -7.35 11.74 12.58
C MET A 53 -8.31 10.66 13.09
N PHE A 54 -8.78 9.76 12.22
CA PHE A 54 -9.69 8.68 12.60
C PHE A 54 -9.00 7.57 13.42
N THR A 55 -7.67 7.43 13.33
CA THR A 55 -6.94 6.45 14.14
C THR A 55 -6.75 6.96 15.56
N VAL A 56 -7.80 6.84 16.38
CA VAL A 56 -7.75 7.15 17.81
C VAL A 56 -7.26 5.91 18.56
N PRO A 57 -6.07 5.93 19.19
CA PRO A 57 -5.47 4.75 19.81
C PRO A 57 -6.38 4.08 20.86
N GLY A 58 -7.07 4.89 21.67
CA GLY A 58 -7.98 4.39 22.71
C GLY A 58 -9.17 3.59 22.15
N LEU A 59 -9.79 4.08 21.07
CA LEU A 59 -10.93 3.38 20.45
C LEU A 59 -10.51 2.05 19.81
N LEU A 60 -9.32 2.02 19.21
CA LEU A 60 -8.79 0.79 18.62
C LEU A 60 -8.44 -0.25 19.69
N ALA A 61 -7.95 0.18 20.86
CA ALA A 61 -7.71 -0.69 22.01
C ALA A 61 -9.03 -1.27 22.56
N ASP A 62 -10.05 -0.44 22.74
CA ASP A 62 -11.37 -0.86 23.24
C ASP A 62 -12.06 -1.87 22.31
N LEU A 63 -11.78 -1.78 21.00
CA LEU A 63 -12.28 -2.71 19.98
C LEU A 63 -11.38 -3.94 19.77
N GLY A 64 -10.26 -4.06 20.50
CA GLY A 64 -9.27 -5.14 20.32
C GLY A 64 -8.54 -5.09 18.96
N ALA A 65 -8.57 -3.94 18.29
CA ALA A 65 -8.03 -3.71 16.96
C ALA A 65 -6.69 -2.95 16.96
N GLU A 66 -6.08 -2.72 18.12
CA GLU A 66 -4.83 -1.97 18.30
C GLU A 66 -3.75 -2.37 17.29
N LYS A 67 -3.34 -3.64 17.28
CA LYS A 67 -2.31 -4.15 16.37
C LYS A 67 -2.70 -4.07 14.89
N ALA A 68 -3.99 -4.20 14.59
CA ALA A 68 -4.48 -4.05 13.22
C ALA A 68 -4.41 -2.58 12.77
N GLY A 69 -4.74 -1.64 13.67
CA GLY A 69 -4.65 -0.21 13.47
C GLY A 69 -3.21 0.28 13.28
N GLU A 70 -2.27 -0.19 14.10
CA GLU A 70 -0.83 0.09 13.93
C GLU A 70 -0.33 -0.38 12.55
N ASN A 71 -0.68 -1.61 12.16
CA ASN A 71 -0.32 -2.14 10.85
C ASN A 71 -0.98 -1.37 9.70
N ALA A 72 -2.22 -0.89 9.89
CA ALA A 72 -2.90 -0.06 8.91
C ALA A 72 -2.18 1.30 8.74
N LEU A 73 -1.80 1.94 9.85
CA LEU A 73 -1.03 3.20 9.83
C LEU A 73 0.32 3.05 9.13
N LEU A 74 1.05 1.98 9.42
CA LEU A 74 2.31 1.67 8.74
C LEU A 74 2.10 1.52 7.23
N LYS A 75 1.07 0.78 6.81
CA LYS A 75 0.75 0.57 5.39
C LYS A 75 0.30 1.85 4.70
N LEU A 76 -0.54 2.65 5.35
CA LEU A 76 -0.98 3.96 4.84
C LEU A 76 0.22 4.88 4.62
N THR A 77 1.11 4.96 5.60
CA THR A 77 2.32 5.80 5.52
C THR A 77 3.25 5.36 4.38
N ALA A 78 3.41 4.05 4.18
CA ALA A 78 4.21 3.50 3.08
C ALA A 78 3.58 3.69 1.69
N ALA A 79 2.25 3.83 1.62
CA ALA A 79 1.48 3.98 0.39
C ALA A 79 1.24 5.44 -0.02
N LEU A 80 1.58 6.41 0.83
CA LEU A 80 1.43 7.84 0.52
C LEU A 80 2.56 8.36 -0.37
N PRO A 81 2.25 9.17 -1.41
CA PRO A 81 3.27 9.83 -2.22
C PRO A 81 4.19 10.72 -1.37
N ALA A 82 5.49 10.78 -1.72
CA ALA A 82 6.51 11.57 -1.02
C ALA A 82 6.12 13.01 -0.60
N PRO A 83 5.40 13.83 -1.40
CA PRO A 83 4.99 15.17 -0.96
C PRO A 83 4.04 15.17 0.24
N PHE A 84 3.27 14.11 0.45
CA PHE A 84 2.33 14.00 1.58
C PHE A 84 2.91 13.26 2.80
N GLN A 85 4.09 12.65 2.66
CA GLN A 85 4.77 11.99 3.78
C GLN A 85 5.22 12.99 4.85
N GLN A 86 5.55 14.23 4.45
CA GLN A 86 5.94 15.30 5.38
C GLN A 86 4.77 15.81 6.23
N ASP A 87 3.56 15.87 5.66
CA ASP A 87 2.34 16.21 6.41
C ASP A 87 1.89 15.08 7.33
N ALA A 88 1.99 13.82 6.88
CA ALA A 88 1.72 12.65 7.71
C ALA A 88 2.66 12.59 8.93
N GLN A 89 3.96 12.87 8.75
CA GLN A 89 4.94 12.97 9.84
C GLN A 89 4.63 14.10 10.83
N ARG A 90 4.01 15.20 10.37
CA ARG A 90 3.63 16.32 11.24
C ARG A 90 2.42 16.01 12.13
N ILE A 91 1.54 15.10 11.68
CA ILE A 91 0.33 14.71 12.40
C ILE A 91 0.60 13.58 13.40
N GLN A 92 1.68 12.81 13.24
CA GLN A 92 2.09 11.86 14.28
C GLN A 92 2.63 12.63 15.49
N PRO A 93 1.97 12.57 16.67
CA PRO A 93 2.59 13.07 17.89
C PRO A 93 3.82 12.21 18.14
N GLY A 94 5.00 12.84 18.12
CA GLY A 94 6.24 12.17 18.47
C GLY A 94 6.09 11.48 19.82
N CYS A 95 6.22 10.17 19.82
CA CYS A 95 6.37 9.39 21.04
C CYS A 95 7.80 9.64 21.55
N PHE A 96 7.91 10.31 22.71
CA PHE A 96 9.03 10.16 23.64
C PHE A 96 8.78 8.94 24.52
#